data_AF-A0A194XL90-F1
#
_entry.id   AF-A0A194XL90-F1
#
_cell.length_a   1.000
_cell.length_b   1.000
_cell.length_c   1.000
_cell.angle_alpha   90.00
_cell.angle_beta   90.00
_cell.angle_gamma   90.00
#
_symmetry.space_group_name_H-M   'P 1'
#
loop_
_entity.id
_entity.type
_entity.pdbx_description
1 polymer ?
#
loop_
_entity_poly.entity_id
_entity_poly.type
_entity_poly.pdbx_seq_one_letter_code
_entity_poly.pdbx_strand_id
1 'polypeptide(L)'
;MSLTIIVGMSTIFGISEAIKQTQSKGRRDEHRSRKCHLLVHCSKSSQYSSILEGRRIVLSGDKLYIDTGTDLDVPFGHPFSGYFHPYPEAKYSGLISSICDDPPIMNWIYVDRDTLEVKFGTRPYAEHNHNGPFDCTRQDRRLTFGGWEGWLAVKEGEFWALYFDRDNDRLASSVKAGTPVLEIELWRREIR
;
A
#
# COMPACT_ATOMS: atom_id res chain seq x y z
N MET A 1 68.42 19.40 6.54
CA MET A 1 67.24 19.70 7.39
C MET A 1 66.15 20.22 6.47
N SER A 2 65.16 19.37 6.15
CA SER A 2 63.83 19.76 5.63
C SER A 2 62.97 18.51 5.67
N LEU A 3 62.13 18.40 6.71
CA LEU A 3 61.16 17.34 6.87
C LEU A 3 59.85 17.82 6.24
N THR A 4 59.49 17.30 5.08
CA THR A 4 58.21 17.59 4.43
C THR A 4 57.12 16.82 5.17
N ILE A 5 56.24 17.53 5.86
CA ILE A 5 55.05 16.94 6.47
C ILE A 5 53.99 16.81 5.37
N ILE A 6 53.73 15.58 4.92
CA ILE A 6 52.51 15.26 4.17
C ILE A 6 51.45 14.86 5.22
N VAL A 7 50.57 15.81 5.57
CA VAL A 7 49.36 15.51 6.35
C VAL A 7 48.35 14.87 5.41
N GLY A 8 48.02 13.59 5.67
CA GLY A 8 47.09 12.81 4.87
C GLY A 8 45.66 13.35 4.94
N MET A 9 45.07 13.63 3.78
CA MET A 9 43.63 13.77 3.62
C MET A 9 43.04 12.44 3.14
N SER A 10 42.50 11.63 4.04
CA SER A 10 41.80 10.38 3.64
C SER A 10 40.49 10.10 4.39
N THR A 11 40.01 11.00 5.26
CA THR A 11 38.85 10.71 6.14
C THR A 11 37.55 11.44 5.78
N ILE A 12 37.57 12.41 4.86
CA ILE A 12 36.42 13.31 4.63
C ILE A 12 35.31 12.67 3.78
N PHE A 13 35.64 11.74 2.87
CA PHE A 13 34.66 11.14 1.96
C PHE A 13 33.72 10.12 2.64
N GLY A 14 34.22 9.31 3.56
CA GLY A 14 33.41 8.28 4.25
C GLY A 14 32.34 8.87 5.17
N ILE A 15 32.62 10.00 5.80
CA ILE A 15 31.70 10.67 6.73
C ILE A 15 30.54 11.33 5.96
N SER A 16 30.81 11.96 4.81
CA SER A 16 29.77 12.60 3.99
C SER A 16 28.75 11.58 3.45
N GLU A 17 29.22 10.43 2.99
CA GLU A 17 28.34 9.38 2.47
C GLU A 17 27.50 8.74 3.58
N ALA A 18 28.10 8.49 4.76
CA ALA A 18 27.37 8.02 5.94
C ALA A 18 26.26 9.01 6.38
N ILE A 19 26.52 10.32 6.33
CA ILE A 19 25.53 11.35 6.64
C ILE A 19 24.40 11.36 5.60
N LYS A 20 24.73 11.26 4.30
CA LYS A 20 23.72 11.18 3.23
C LYS A 20 22.84 9.95 3.38
N GLN A 21 23.44 8.79 3.65
CA GLN A 21 22.71 7.55 3.91
C GLN A 21 21.79 7.70 5.12
N THR A 22 22.29 8.26 6.23
CA THR A 22 21.50 8.51 7.45
C THR A 22 20.32 9.45 7.18
N GLN A 23 20.55 10.58 6.49
CA GLN A 23 19.47 11.50 6.13
C GLN A 23 18.45 10.85 5.18
N SER A 24 18.92 10.09 4.18
CA SER A 24 18.03 9.42 3.23
C SER A 24 17.14 8.39 3.91
N LYS A 25 17.69 7.65 4.89
CA LYS A 25 16.94 6.72 5.74
C LYS A 25 15.92 7.46 6.60
N GLY A 26 16.30 8.55 7.27
CA GLY A 26 15.37 9.36 8.05
C GLY A 26 14.19 9.90 7.24
N ARG A 27 14.45 10.44 6.04
CA ARG A 27 13.39 10.91 5.13
C ARG A 27 12.47 9.79 4.66
N ARG A 28 13.03 8.59 4.41
CA ARG A 28 12.24 7.40 4.07
C ARG A 28 11.34 7.03 5.24
N ASP A 29 11.89 6.90 6.43
CA ASP A 29 11.14 6.47 7.62
C ASP A 29 10.03 7.47 7.98
N GLU A 30 10.30 8.77 7.87
CA GLU A 30 9.29 9.82 8.05
C GLU A 30 8.16 9.70 7.01
N HIS A 31 8.49 9.56 5.73
CA HIS A 31 7.45 9.40 4.70
C HIS A 31 6.65 8.08 4.87
N ARG A 32 7.29 7.04 5.40
CA ARG A 32 6.63 5.75 5.67
C ARG A 32 5.62 5.84 6.80
N SER A 33 5.83 6.72 7.78
CA SER A 33 4.92 6.92 8.92
C SER A 33 3.79 7.92 8.66
N ARG A 34 3.80 8.64 7.53
CA ARG A 34 2.72 9.56 7.15
C ARG A 34 1.46 8.81 6.73
N LYS A 35 0.34 9.17 7.36
CA LYS A 35 -0.99 8.67 6.99
C LYS A 35 -1.35 9.11 5.58
N CYS A 36 -1.92 8.20 4.81
CA CYS A 36 -2.36 8.44 3.45
C CYS A 36 -3.70 7.75 3.17
N HIS A 37 -4.44 8.32 2.23
CA HIS A 37 -5.48 7.61 1.50
C HIS A 37 -4.87 6.88 0.31
N LEU A 38 -5.54 5.82 -0.14
CA LEU A 38 -5.26 5.15 -1.41
C LEU A 38 -6.32 5.57 -2.42
N LEU A 39 -5.85 6.05 -3.58
CA LEU A 39 -6.69 6.42 -4.72
C LEU A 39 -6.47 5.45 -5.87
N VAL A 40 -7.55 5.04 -6.51
CA VAL A 40 -7.52 4.16 -7.67
C VAL A 40 -7.11 4.95 -8.92
N HIS A 41 -6.23 4.38 -9.71
CA HIS A 41 -5.95 4.80 -11.08
C HIS A 41 -6.13 3.60 -12.01
N CYS A 42 -6.90 3.75 -13.07
CA CYS A 42 -7.12 2.70 -14.07
C CYS A 42 -6.01 2.74 -15.11
N SER A 43 -5.12 1.74 -15.10
CA SER A 43 -3.99 1.64 -16.04
C SER A 43 -4.43 1.56 -17.51
N LYS A 44 -5.65 1.05 -17.76
CA LYS A 44 -6.26 0.96 -19.09
C LYS A 44 -7.69 1.49 -19.05
N SER A 45 -8.07 2.18 -20.12
CA SER A 45 -9.45 2.65 -20.30
C SER A 45 -10.41 1.47 -20.50
N SER A 46 -11.58 1.55 -19.87
CA SER A 46 -12.66 0.57 -19.93
C SER A 46 -14.00 1.25 -19.67
N GLN A 47 -15.10 0.51 -19.84
CA GLN A 47 -16.44 1.00 -19.48
C GLN A 47 -16.61 1.33 -17.99
N TYR A 48 -15.70 0.86 -17.12
CA TYR A 48 -15.75 1.11 -15.67
C TYR A 48 -14.75 2.19 -15.21
N SER A 49 -13.89 2.69 -16.10
CA SER A 49 -12.86 3.67 -15.71
C SER A 49 -13.49 4.95 -15.17
N SER A 50 -14.62 5.41 -15.72
CA SER A 50 -15.31 6.61 -15.22
C SER A 50 -15.87 6.47 -13.80
N ILE A 51 -16.17 5.25 -13.35
CA ILE A 51 -16.70 5.01 -12.00
C ILE A 51 -15.59 4.75 -10.98
N LEU A 52 -14.44 4.19 -11.40
CA LEU A 52 -13.34 3.78 -10.53
C LEU A 52 -12.20 4.82 -10.43
N GLU A 53 -11.92 5.56 -11.49
CA GLU A 53 -10.79 6.50 -11.53
C GLU A 53 -10.88 7.54 -10.41
N GLY A 54 -9.78 7.72 -9.68
CA GLY A 54 -9.66 8.68 -8.59
C GLY A 54 -10.46 8.35 -7.33
N ARG A 55 -11.18 7.22 -7.30
CA ARG A 55 -11.96 6.79 -6.13
C ARG A 55 -11.06 6.32 -4.99
N ARG A 56 -11.58 6.43 -3.77
CA ARG A 56 -10.86 6.07 -2.54
C ARG A 56 -11.06 4.60 -2.21
N ILE A 57 -10.04 4.01 -1.58
CA ILE A 57 -10.18 2.73 -0.91
C ILE A 57 -10.81 2.93 0.49
N VAL A 58 -11.73 2.05 0.84
CA VAL A 58 -12.46 2.04 2.12
C VAL A 58 -12.42 0.63 2.73
N LEU A 59 -12.51 0.55 4.05
CA LEU A 59 -12.57 -0.69 4.82
C LEU A 59 -14.03 -0.96 5.18
N SER A 60 -14.56 -2.12 4.81
CA SER A 60 -15.93 -2.52 5.13
C SER A 60 -16.01 -4.02 5.35
N GLY A 61 -16.73 -4.44 6.41
CA GLY A 61 -16.71 -5.84 6.84
C GLY A 61 -15.30 -6.27 7.27
N ASP A 62 -14.69 -7.18 6.52
CA ASP A 62 -13.31 -7.66 6.69
C ASP A 62 -12.42 -7.36 5.46
N LYS A 63 -12.95 -6.69 4.43
CA LYS A 63 -12.32 -6.45 3.13
C LYS A 63 -12.10 -4.97 2.83
N LEU A 64 -11.25 -4.71 1.85
CA LEU A 64 -11.06 -3.39 1.26
C LEU A 64 -11.89 -3.27 -0.02
N TYR A 65 -12.59 -2.16 -0.16
CA TYR A 65 -13.45 -1.84 -1.29
C TYR A 65 -13.09 -0.49 -1.90
N ILE A 66 -13.59 -0.23 -3.11
CA ILE A 66 -13.50 1.05 -3.80
C ILE A 66 -14.82 1.80 -3.60
N ASP A 67 -14.76 3.01 -3.07
CA ASP A 67 -15.93 3.87 -2.90
C ASP A 67 -16.34 4.53 -4.22
N THR A 68 -17.30 3.90 -4.89
CA THR A 68 -17.90 4.40 -6.13
C THR A 68 -18.95 5.49 -5.92
N GLY A 69 -19.27 5.86 -4.67
CA GLY A 69 -20.28 6.88 -4.35
C GLY A 69 -21.67 6.52 -4.88
N THR A 70 -22.04 5.24 -4.79
CA THR A 70 -23.33 4.71 -5.24
C THR A 70 -24.50 5.21 -4.39
N ASP A 71 -24.22 5.62 -3.14
CA ASP A 71 -25.17 6.27 -2.24
C ASP A 71 -24.56 7.61 -1.78
N LEU A 72 -25.31 8.70 -1.91
CA LEU A 72 -24.86 10.05 -1.55
C LEU A 72 -25.01 10.32 -0.05
N ASP A 73 -25.94 9.63 0.61
CA ASP A 73 -26.35 9.93 1.98
C ASP A 73 -25.72 8.97 2.99
N VAL A 74 -25.22 7.82 2.54
CA VAL A 74 -24.61 6.78 3.38
C VAL A 74 -23.13 6.62 3.05
N PRO A 75 -22.21 6.95 3.98
CA PRO A 75 -20.80 6.65 3.83
C PRO A 75 -20.56 5.15 3.66
N PHE A 76 -19.88 4.76 2.57
CA PHE A 76 -19.52 3.37 2.34
C PHE A 76 -18.21 3.03 3.03
N GLY A 77 -18.30 2.36 4.19
CA GLY A 77 -17.15 1.90 4.96
C GLY A 77 -16.30 3.02 5.57
N HIS A 78 -15.20 2.64 6.20
CA HIS A 78 -14.23 3.55 6.80
C HIS A 78 -13.12 3.89 5.81
N PRO A 79 -12.86 5.17 5.48
CA PRO A 79 -11.80 5.54 4.53
C PRO A 79 -10.44 4.98 4.95
N PHE A 80 -9.75 4.31 4.01
CA PHE A 80 -8.38 3.88 4.23
C PHE A 80 -7.53 5.07 4.66
N SER A 81 -6.96 5.01 5.85
CA SER A 81 -6.21 6.09 6.48
C SER A 81 -4.96 5.49 7.12
N GLY A 82 -4.07 5.02 6.24
CA GLY A 82 -3.01 4.09 6.60
C GLY A 82 -1.61 4.57 6.30
N TYR A 83 -0.63 3.84 6.84
CA TYR A 83 0.79 4.10 6.68
C TYR A 83 1.59 2.80 6.83
N PHE A 84 2.86 2.83 6.45
CA PHE A 84 3.72 1.65 6.57
C PHE A 84 4.22 1.53 8.00
N HIS A 85 4.18 0.30 8.53
CA HIS A 85 4.69 0.00 9.86
C HIS A 85 5.59 -1.24 9.80
N PRO A 86 6.72 -1.28 10.53
CA PRO A 86 7.54 -2.49 10.63
C PRO A 86 6.67 -3.67 11.04
N TYR A 87 6.67 -4.74 10.24
CA TYR A 87 5.90 -5.92 10.59
C TYR A 87 6.68 -6.70 11.66
N PRO A 88 6.06 -7.08 12.80
CA PRO A 88 6.76 -7.78 13.87
C PRO A 88 7.50 -9.01 13.37
N GLU A 89 8.73 -9.21 13.84
CA GLU A 89 9.60 -10.36 13.51
C GLU A 89 9.98 -10.49 12.01
N ALA A 90 9.54 -9.56 11.16
CA ALA A 90 9.90 -9.50 9.76
C ALA A 90 10.99 -8.45 9.48
N LYS A 91 11.68 -8.62 8.35
CA LYS A 91 12.65 -7.63 7.83
C LYS A 91 12.03 -6.62 6.88
N TYR A 92 10.70 -6.59 6.79
CA TYR A 92 9.93 -5.72 5.91
C TYR A 92 8.87 -4.95 6.68
N SER A 93 8.27 -3.94 6.04
CA SER A 93 7.08 -3.28 6.57
C SER A 93 5.82 -3.96 6.07
N GLY A 94 4.82 -4.00 6.94
CA GLY A 94 3.43 -4.18 6.55
C GLY A 94 2.77 -2.82 6.29
N LEU A 95 1.46 -2.88 6.07
CA LEU A 95 0.60 -1.72 5.93
C LEU A 95 -0.47 -1.79 7.02
N ILE A 96 -0.75 -0.67 7.68
CA ILE A 96 -1.82 -0.55 8.67
C ILE A 96 -2.75 0.59 8.30
N SER A 97 -4.04 0.46 8.64
CA SER A 97 -5.04 1.53 8.49
C SER A 97 -5.87 1.64 9.76
N SER A 98 -6.39 2.84 10.03
CA SER A 98 -7.47 2.95 11.02
C SER A 98 -8.74 2.27 10.49
N ILE A 99 -9.58 1.80 11.40
CA ILE A 99 -10.92 1.24 11.13
C ILE A 99 -12.04 2.09 11.73
N CYS A 100 -11.69 3.06 12.58
CA CYS A 100 -12.56 4.07 13.18
C CYS A 100 -11.73 5.30 13.56
N ASP A 101 -12.37 6.44 13.75
CA ASP A 101 -11.66 7.71 14.00
C ASP A 101 -11.37 7.98 15.48
N ASP A 102 -12.28 7.60 16.39
CA ASP A 102 -12.16 7.91 17.82
C ASP A 102 -12.71 6.79 18.74
N PRO A 103 -11.86 6.10 19.53
CA PRO A 103 -10.40 6.13 19.44
C PRO A 103 -9.94 5.47 18.13
N PRO A 104 -8.82 5.90 17.53
CA PRO A 104 -8.33 5.29 16.31
C PRO A 104 -7.80 3.88 16.59
N ILE A 105 -8.55 2.87 16.15
CA ILE A 105 -8.12 1.46 16.18
C ILE A 105 -7.42 1.15 14.87
N MET A 106 -6.23 0.55 14.94
CA MET A 106 -5.41 0.22 13.78
C MET A 106 -5.44 -1.28 13.51
N ASN A 107 -5.68 -1.67 12.26
CA ASN A 107 -5.57 -3.05 11.79
C ASN A 107 -4.51 -3.17 10.69
N TRP A 108 -3.91 -4.36 10.61
CA TRP A 108 -3.03 -4.76 9.52
C TRP A 108 -3.83 -5.02 8.27
N ILE A 109 -3.29 -4.56 7.15
CA ILE A 109 -3.76 -4.91 5.81
C ILE A 109 -2.95 -6.09 5.32
N TYR A 110 -3.62 -7.07 4.73
CA TYR A 110 -3.00 -8.27 4.20
C TYR A 110 -3.77 -8.76 2.97
N VAL A 111 -3.11 -9.57 2.16
CA VAL A 111 -3.76 -10.33 1.08
C VAL A 111 -4.09 -11.71 1.64
N ASP A 112 -5.36 -12.08 1.58
CA ASP A 112 -5.85 -13.39 1.99
C ASP A 112 -5.16 -14.49 1.14
N ARG A 113 -4.60 -15.50 1.81
CA ARG A 113 -3.82 -16.55 1.14
C ARG A 113 -4.65 -17.47 0.25
N ASP A 114 -5.96 -17.58 0.51
CA ASP A 114 -6.83 -18.54 -0.14
C ASP A 114 -7.72 -17.83 -1.18
N THR A 115 -8.16 -16.60 -0.91
CA THR A 115 -9.05 -15.84 -1.82
C THR A 115 -8.36 -14.74 -2.61
N LEU A 116 -7.14 -14.34 -2.23
CA LEU A 116 -6.41 -13.18 -2.78
C LEU A 116 -7.13 -11.82 -2.60
N GLU A 117 -8.15 -11.79 -1.75
CA GLU A 117 -8.83 -10.57 -1.32
C GLU A 117 -7.89 -9.73 -0.47
N VAL A 118 -7.92 -8.41 -0.65
CA VAL A 118 -7.24 -7.51 0.29
C VAL A 118 -8.15 -7.29 1.49
N LYS A 119 -7.67 -7.72 2.66
CA LYS A 119 -8.40 -7.73 3.93
C LYS A 119 -7.70 -6.92 4.99
N PHE A 120 -8.40 -6.72 6.10
CA PHE A 120 -7.83 -6.09 7.28
C PHE A 120 -8.17 -6.85 8.56
N GLY A 121 -7.29 -6.75 9.58
CA GLY A 121 -7.50 -7.43 10.85
C GLY A 121 -6.37 -7.24 11.85
N THR A 122 -6.54 -7.79 13.05
CA THR A 122 -5.47 -7.81 14.06
C THR A 122 -4.34 -8.75 13.62
N ARG A 123 -3.19 -8.70 14.30
CA ARG A 123 -2.02 -9.52 13.95
C ARG A 123 -2.32 -11.02 13.81
N PRO A 124 -3.07 -11.68 14.71
CA PRO A 124 -3.40 -13.10 14.57
C PRO A 124 -4.14 -13.47 13.28
N TYR A 125 -4.96 -12.56 12.75
CA TYR A 125 -5.60 -12.78 11.44
C TYR A 125 -4.63 -12.55 10.28
N ALA A 126 -3.78 -11.51 10.39
CA ALA A 126 -2.87 -11.14 9.31
C ALA A 126 -1.64 -12.06 9.19
N GLU A 127 -1.15 -12.66 10.28
CA GLU A 127 0.14 -13.35 10.30
C GLU A 127 0.17 -14.68 9.53
N HIS A 128 -1.00 -15.30 9.35
CA HIS A 128 -1.15 -16.52 8.55
C HIS A 128 -1.45 -16.25 7.06
N ASN A 129 -1.48 -14.97 6.68
CA ASN A 129 -1.79 -14.48 5.35
C ASN A 129 -0.58 -13.80 4.71
N HIS A 130 -0.74 -13.31 3.48
CA HIS A 130 0.30 -12.54 2.80
C HIS A 130 0.32 -11.11 3.34
N ASN A 131 1.17 -10.85 4.32
CA ASN A 131 1.22 -9.60 5.11
C ASN A 131 2.32 -8.61 4.68
N GLY A 132 3.07 -8.91 3.63
CA GLY A 132 4.08 -8.02 3.07
C GLY A 132 5.01 -8.74 2.08
N PRO A 133 6.04 -8.05 1.58
CA PRO A 133 6.41 -6.67 1.92
C PRO A 133 5.50 -5.63 1.25
N PHE A 134 5.03 -4.66 2.02
CA PHE A 134 4.37 -3.45 1.49
C PHE A 134 5.40 -2.32 1.31
N ASP A 135 5.40 -1.71 0.13
CA ASP A 135 6.20 -0.52 -0.16
C ASP A 135 5.47 0.39 -1.16
N CYS A 136 6.17 1.39 -1.71
CA CYS A 136 5.66 2.18 -2.82
C CYS A 136 6.73 2.50 -3.85
N THR A 137 6.32 2.84 -5.07
CA THR A 137 7.22 3.31 -6.12
C THR A 137 7.96 4.59 -5.69
N ARG A 138 9.17 4.79 -6.22
CA ARG A 138 10.04 5.91 -5.81
C ARG A 138 9.53 7.27 -6.27
N GLN A 139 8.90 7.33 -7.45
CA GLN A 139 8.48 8.56 -8.11
C GLN A 139 7.04 8.90 -7.70
N ASP A 140 6.08 8.06 -8.10
CA ASP A 140 4.65 8.37 -7.98
C ASP A 140 4.00 7.86 -6.69
N ARG A 141 4.79 7.25 -5.80
CA ARG A 141 4.34 6.73 -4.49
C ARG A 141 3.18 5.74 -4.60
N ARG A 142 3.09 5.03 -5.72
CA ARG A 142 2.07 3.99 -5.94
C ARG A 142 2.38 2.78 -5.06
N LEU A 143 1.36 2.23 -4.41
CA LEU A 143 1.49 1.13 -3.46
C LEU A 143 1.96 -0.13 -4.19
N THR A 144 2.91 -0.84 -3.59
CA THR A 144 3.41 -2.12 -4.09
C THR A 144 3.28 -3.19 -3.01
N PHE A 145 3.11 -4.43 -3.44
CA PHE A 145 3.14 -5.61 -2.60
C PHE A 145 4.05 -6.65 -3.23
N GLY A 146 4.99 -7.21 -2.47
CA GLY A 146 5.98 -8.13 -3.03
C GLY A 146 6.90 -7.49 -4.09
N GLY A 147 7.00 -6.16 -4.11
CA GLY A 147 7.84 -5.42 -5.05
C GLY A 147 7.20 -5.03 -6.39
N TRP A 148 5.90 -5.28 -6.58
CA TRP A 148 5.20 -4.92 -7.83
C TRP A 148 3.75 -4.48 -7.58
N GLU A 149 3.07 -4.03 -8.64
CA GLU A 149 1.77 -3.33 -8.62
C GLU A 149 0.62 -4.22 -9.16
N GLY A 150 0.42 -5.39 -8.56
CA GLY A 150 -0.58 -6.38 -8.99
C GLY A 150 -2.00 -6.14 -8.47
N TRP A 151 -2.47 -4.90 -8.39
CA TRP A 151 -3.78 -4.60 -7.80
C TRP A 151 -4.92 -4.78 -8.79
N LEU A 152 -6.01 -5.38 -8.32
CA LEU A 152 -7.20 -5.62 -9.12
C LEU A 152 -8.45 -5.07 -8.45
N ALA A 153 -9.30 -4.39 -9.22
CA ALA A 153 -10.68 -4.10 -8.87
C ALA A 153 -11.58 -5.22 -9.39
N VAL A 154 -12.28 -5.91 -8.48
CA VAL A 154 -13.17 -7.03 -8.80
C VAL A 154 -14.61 -6.65 -8.44
N LYS A 155 -15.54 -6.84 -9.36
CA LYS A 155 -16.95 -6.54 -9.11
C LYS A 155 -17.62 -7.64 -8.28
N GLU A 156 -18.19 -7.27 -7.13
CA GLU A 156 -18.94 -8.12 -6.22
C GLU A 156 -20.36 -7.57 -6.01
N GLY A 157 -21.33 -8.08 -6.76
CA GLY A 157 -22.67 -7.50 -6.78
C GLY A 157 -22.62 -6.04 -7.25
N GLU A 158 -23.04 -5.11 -6.39
CA GLU A 158 -23.00 -3.66 -6.65
C GLU A 158 -21.68 -3.00 -6.25
N PHE A 159 -20.78 -3.72 -5.55
CA PHE A 159 -19.54 -3.18 -5.01
C PHE A 159 -18.31 -3.58 -5.83
N TRP A 160 -17.21 -2.87 -5.59
CA TRP A 160 -15.90 -3.18 -6.17
C TRP A 160 -14.91 -3.46 -5.06
N ALA A 161 -14.49 -4.71 -4.94
CA ALA A 161 -13.54 -5.17 -3.93
C ALA A 161 -12.11 -5.09 -4.47
N LEU A 162 -11.16 -4.83 -3.57
CA LEU A 162 -9.74 -4.81 -3.89
C LEU A 162 -9.14 -6.21 -3.72
N TYR A 163 -8.44 -6.68 -4.74
CA TYR A 163 -7.71 -7.94 -4.78
C TYR A 163 -6.26 -7.72 -5.17
N PHE A 164 -5.43 -8.75 -4.98
CA PHE A 164 -4.07 -8.78 -5.46
C PHE A 164 -3.79 -10.00 -6.34
N ASP A 165 -3.31 -9.76 -7.56
CA ASP A 165 -3.03 -10.77 -8.57
C ASP A 165 -1.72 -11.52 -8.29
N ARG A 166 -1.66 -12.31 -7.23
CA ARG A 166 -0.41 -12.96 -6.82
C ARG A 166 0.20 -13.86 -7.91
N ASP A 167 -0.64 -14.54 -8.69
CA ASP A 167 -0.24 -15.52 -9.70
C ASP A 167 -0.10 -14.91 -11.11
N ASN A 168 -0.39 -13.61 -11.26
CA ASN A 168 -0.30 -12.85 -12.51
C ASN A 168 -1.16 -13.46 -13.63
N ASP A 169 -2.36 -13.92 -13.26
CA ASP A 169 -3.34 -14.56 -14.15
C ASP A 169 -4.68 -13.81 -14.18
N ARG A 170 -4.75 -12.63 -13.56
CA ARG A 170 -5.96 -11.82 -13.35
C ARG A 170 -7.05 -12.57 -12.57
N LEU A 171 -6.65 -13.42 -11.63
CA LEU A 171 -7.54 -14.23 -10.80
C LEU A 171 -8.39 -15.22 -11.60
N ALA A 172 -7.92 -15.67 -12.76
CA ALA A 172 -8.68 -16.55 -13.65
C ALA A 172 -9.14 -17.84 -12.94
N SER A 173 -8.36 -18.35 -11.98
CA SER A 173 -8.73 -19.50 -11.14
C SER A 173 -9.56 -19.17 -9.91
N SER A 174 -9.60 -17.90 -9.47
CA SER A 174 -10.09 -17.51 -8.14
C SER A 174 -11.43 -16.77 -8.18
N VAL A 175 -11.77 -16.13 -9.31
CA VAL A 175 -13.08 -15.49 -9.52
C VAL A 175 -13.95 -16.24 -10.51
N LYS A 176 -15.27 -16.12 -10.36
CA LYS A 176 -16.23 -16.73 -11.29
C LYS A 176 -16.03 -16.20 -12.71
N ALA A 177 -16.17 -17.07 -13.70
CA ALA A 177 -16.11 -16.69 -15.11
C ALA A 177 -17.15 -15.60 -15.42
N GLY A 178 -16.73 -14.56 -16.13
CA GLY A 178 -17.58 -13.41 -16.49
C GLY A 178 -17.64 -12.30 -15.43
N THR A 179 -17.04 -12.48 -14.25
CA THR A 179 -16.88 -11.39 -13.28
C THR A 179 -15.97 -10.29 -13.85
N PRO A 180 -16.39 -9.02 -13.86
CA PRO A 180 -15.52 -7.91 -14.22
C PRO A 180 -14.31 -7.79 -13.28
N VAL A 181 -13.11 -7.83 -13.86
CA VAL A 181 -11.82 -7.66 -13.18
C VAL A 181 -10.99 -6.62 -13.94
N LEU A 182 -10.47 -5.62 -13.24
CA LEU A 182 -9.69 -4.54 -13.83
C LEU A 182 -8.35 -4.38 -13.11
N GLU A 183 -7.27 -4.31 -13.89
CA GLU A 183 -5.96 -3.88 -13.43
C GLU A 183 -6.02 -2.40 -13.02
N ILE A 184 -5.57 -2.11 -11.81
CA ILE A 184 -5.52 -0.76 -11.25
C ILE A 184 -4.17 -0.50 -10.59
N GLU A 185 -3.85 0.77 -10.45
CA GLU A 185 -2.77 1.27 -9.61
C GLU A 185 -3.37 1.93 -8.37
N LEU A 186 -2.64 1.89 -7.26
CA LEU A 186 -3.06 2.50 -6.00
C LEU A 186 -2.13 3.64 -5.63
N TRP A 187 -2.60 4.87 -5.78
CA TRP A 187 -1.82 6.07 -5.54
C TRP A 187 -1.95 6.50 -4.08
N ARG A 188 -0.82 6.64 -3.38
CA ARG A 188 -0.79 7.15 -2.00
C ARG A 188 -0.92 8.66 -2.00
N ARG A 189 -1.95 9.17 -1.33
CA ARG A 189 -2.16 10.61 -1.11
C ARG A 189 -2.11 10.92 0.37
N GLU A 190 -1.09 11.66 0.80
CA GLU A 190 -0.92 12.06 2.20
C GLU A 190 -2.15 12.84 2.70
N ILE A 191 -2.60 12.52 3.92
CA ILE A 191 -3.66 13.24 4.61
C ILE A 191 -3.04 14.53 5.16
N ARG A 192 -3.66 15.67 4.87
CA ARG A 192 -3.21 17.00 5.33
C ARG A 192 -3.73 17.30 6.72
#